data_AF-A0A069IDR5-F1
#
_entry.id   AF-A0A069IDR5-F1
#
_cell.length_a   1.000
_cell.length_b   1.000
_cell.length_c   1.000
_cell.angle_alpha   90.00
_cell.angle_beta   90.00
_cell.angle_gamma   90.00
#
_symmetry.space_group_name_H-M   'P 1'
#
loop_
_entity.id
_entity.type
_entity.pdbx_description
1 polymer ?
#
loop_
_entity_poly.entity_id
_entity_poly.type
_entity_poly.pdbx_seq_one_letter_code
_entity_poly.pdbx_strand_id
1 'polypeptide(L)'
;MKIESDSFDISLPARQNAVNRVDQWLGETSSGETDLGYDDWLEEHLTERVTDGLQSPIAHFRQGKVEFSLRHGAEYLITHATLGFRIFRCLLDKDLALVAFIDSRSGMRFPWITMNQLFSSDELSTLKEVPRGIAD
;
A
#
# COMPACT_ATOMS: atom_id res chain seq x y z
N MET A 1 17.94 24.32 5.19
CA MET A 1 17.09 23.57 6.14
C MET A 1 17.03 22.15 5.61
N LYS A 2 17.76 21.20 6.21
CA LYS A 2 17.63 19.78 5.83
C LYS A 2 16.33 19.29 6.45
N ILE A 3 15.33 19.03 5.62
CA ILE A 3 14.18 18.24 6.05
C ILE A 3 14.73 16.82 6.11
N GLU A 4 15.08 16.36 7.31
CA GLU A 4 15.26 14.92 7.53
C GLU A 4 13.90 14.31 7.22
N SER A 5 13.79 13.66 6.06
CA SER A 5 12.60 12.90 5.72
C SER A 5 12.66 11.66 6.59
N ASP A 6 11.86 11.65 7.66
CA ASP A 6 11.76 10.50 8.56
C ASP A 6 11.35 9.28 7.74
N SER A 7 12.28 8.36 7.51
CA SER A 7 12.00 7.09 6.85
C SER A 7 11.48 6.10 7.88
N PHE A 8 10.33 5.50 7.59
CA PHE A 8 9.75 4.47 8.45
C PHE A 8 10.47 3.14 8.21
N ASP A 9 10.97 2.50 9.27
CA ASP A 9 11.49 1.15 9.15
C ASP A 9 10.34 0.17 8.92
N ILE A 10 10.19 -0.28 7.67
CA ILE A 10 9.07 -1.13 7.26
C ILE A 10 9.14 -2.53 7.85
N SER A 11 10.31 -2.94 8.36
CA SER A 11 10.54 -4.26 8.95
C SER A 11 10.05 -4.37 10.40
N LEU A 12 9.78 -3.23 11.04
CA LEU A 12 9.18 -3.20 12.36
C LEU A 12 7.70 -3.59 12.23
N PRO A 13 7.15 -4.39 13.18
CA PRO A 13 5.71 -4.60 13.23
C PRO A 13 5.03 -3.25 13.19
N ALA A 14 3.96 -3.13 12.38
CA ALA A 14 3.15 -1.93 12.28
C ALA A 14 3.00 -1.38 13.70
N ARG A 15 3.56 -0.18 13.94
CA ARG A 15 3.65 0.38 15.30
C ARG A 15 2.26 0.32 15.92
N GLN A 16 2.22 0.38 17.26
CA GLN A 16 1.05 0.36 18.17
C GLN A 16 -0.19 1.23 17.78
N ASN A 17 -0.18 1.89 16.62
CA ASN A 17 -1.17 2.79 16.05
C ASN A 17 -1.89 2.26 14.80
N ALA A 18 -1.70 0.98 14.41
CA ALA A 18 -2.54 0.36 13.38
C ALA A 18 -3.99 0.57 13.81
N VAL A 19 -4.71 1.43 13.08
CA VAL A 19 -6.12 1.66 13.32
C VAL A 19 -6.77 0.29 13.20
N ASN A 20 -7.62 -0.11 14.16
CA ASN A 20 -8.34 -1.37 14.02
C ASN A 20 -9.43 -1.17 12.96
N ARG A 21 -9.00 -1.24 11.71
CA ARG A 21 -9.82 -1.07 10.52
C ARG A 21 -10.89 -2.14 10.44
N VAL A 22 -10.62 -3.34 10.96
CA VAL A 22 -11.62 -4.40 11.07
C VAL A 22 -12.74 -4.00 12.01
N ASP A 23 -12.44 -3.47 13.21
CA ASP A 23 -13.48 -3.01 14.13
C ASP A 23 -14.31 -1.86 13.55
N GLN A 24 -13.68 -0.93 12.82
CA GLN A 24 -14.38 0.15 12.13
C GLN A 24 -15.33 -0.37 11.05
N TRP A 25 -14.83 -1.22 10.17
CA TRP A 25 -15.63 -1.85 9.12
C TRP A 25 -16.80 -2.66 9.70
N LEU A 26 -16.55 -3.45 10.76
CA LEU A 26 -17.62 -4.19 11.45
C LEU A 26 -18.66 -3.24 12.06
N GLY A 27 -18.20 -2.12 12.64
CA GLY A 27 -19.07 -1.06 13.15
C GLY A 27 -19.98 -0.50 12.05
N GLU A 28 -19.38 -0.04 10.95
CA GLU A 28 -20.09 0.56 9.81
C GLU A 28 -21.03 -0.45 9.09
N THR A 29 -20.63 -1.72 9.02
CA THR A 29 -21.49 -2.79 8.51
C THR A 29 -22.69 -3.00 9.43
N SER A 30 -22.45 -2.97 10.76
CA SER A 30 -23.52 -3.19 11.75
C SER A 30 -24.50 -2.02 11.85
N SER A 31 -24.04 -0.79 11.60
CA SER A 31 -24.88 0.42 11.53
C SER A 31 -25.61 0.56 10.20
N GLY A 32 -25.22 -0.19 9.17
CA GLY A 32 -25.75 -0.09 7.81
C GLY A 32 -25.18 1.07 7.00
N GLU A 33 -24.04 1.64 7.43
CA GLU A 33 -23.34 2.71 6.74
C GLU A 33 -22.55 2.20 5.52
N THR A 34 -22.22 0.90 5.49
CA THR A 34 -21.61 0.24 4.33
C THR A 34 -22.14 -1.18 4.15
N ASP A 35 -22.23 -1.64 2.90
CA ASP A 35 -22.46 -3.03 2.51
C ASP A 35 -21.26 -3.66 1.79
N LEU A 36 -20.14 -2.92 1.74
CA LEU A 36 -18.92 -3.35 1.06
C LEU A 36 -18.19 -4.44 1.84
N GLY A 37 -17.54 -5.34 1.09
CA GLY A 37 -16.53 -6.23 1.67
C GLY A 37 -15.34 -5.46 2.19
N TYR A 38 -14.65 -5.98 3.21
CA TYR A 38 -13.56 -5.28 3.91
C TYR A 38 -12.51 -4.66 2.99
N ASP A 39 -12.06 -5.38 1.96
CA ASP A 39 -11.02 -4.89 1.04
C ASP A 39 -11.46 -3.68 0.21
N ASP A 40 -12.71 -3.69 -0.27
CA ASP A 40 -13.26 -2.62 -1.08
C ASP A 40 -13.62 -1.42 -0.20
N TRP A 41 -14.21 -1.68 0.98
CA TRP A 41 -14.42 -0.69 2.02
C TRP A 41 -13.13 0.02 2.41
N LEU A 42 -12.05 -0.73 2.64
CA LEU A 42 -10.76 -0.18 3.06
C LEU A 42 -10.17 0.71 1.97
N GLU A 43 -10.27 0.30 0.71
CA GLU A 43 -9.82 1.10 -0.42
C GLU A 43 -10.60 2.40 -0.53
N GLU A 44 -11.92 2.35 -0.45
CA GLU A 44 -12.80 3.53 -0.50
C GLU A 44 -12.50 4.48 0.66
N HIS A 45 -12.54 3.95 1.89
CA HIS A 45 -12.32 4.72 3.12
C HIS A 45 -10.96 5.43 3.16
N LEU A 46 -9.92 4.84 2.57
CA LEU A 46 -8.59 5.44 2.49
C LEU A 46 -8.42 6.38 1.30
N THR A 47 -9.16 6.17 0.21
CA THR A 47 -9.11 7.00 -1.00
C THR A 47 -9.91 8.29 -0.84
N GLU A 48 -11.07 8.26 -0.19
CA GLU A 48 -11.91 9.44 0.07
C GLU A 48 -11.17 10.53 0.85
N ARG A 49 -10.20 10.15 1.68
CA ARG A 49 -9.34 11.07 2.44
C ARG A 49 -8.37 11.88 1.56
N VAL A 50 -8.17 11.49 0.31
CA VAL A 50 -7.25 12.15 -0.64
C VAL A 50 -7.99 13.16 -1.53
N THR A 51 -9.32 13.11 -1.59
CA THR A 51 -10.16 13.88 -2.54
C THR A 51 -10.23 15.39 -2.29
N ASP A 52 -9.57 15.92 -1.26
CA ASP A 52 -9.64 17.34 -0.87
C ASP A 52 -8.52 18.21 -1.50
N GLY A 53 -8.21 17.98 -2.77
CA GLY A 53 -7.27 18.79 -3.56
C GLY A 53 -5.78 18.68 -3.18
N LEU A 54 -5.43 17.80 -2.25
CA LEU A 54 -4.06 17.53 -1.83
C LEU A 54 -3.41 16.48 -2.75
N GLN A 55 -2.11 16.65 -3.02
CA GLN A 55 -1.33 15.61 -3.71
C GLN A 55 -1.42 14.30 -2.91
N SER A 56 -1.55 13.17 -3.61
CA SER A 56 -1.58 11.85 -2.98
C SER A 56 -0.37 11.70 -2.04
N PRO A 57 -0.60 11.37 -0.75
CA PRO A 57 0.48 11.30 0.23
C PRO A 57 1.63 10.41 -0.25
N ILE A 58 2.87 10.83 0.00
CA ILE A 58 4.08 10.04 -0.22
C ILE A 58 4.67 9.72 1.14
N ALA A 59 4.96 8.44 1.39
CA ALA A 59 5.66 7.99 2.58
C ALA A 59 7.00 7.36 2.19
N HIS A 60 8.02 7.64 3.01
CA HIS A 60 9.37 7.13 2.84
C HIS A 60 9.59 5.96 3.78
N PHE A 61 10.13 4.87 3.25
CA PHE A 61 10.36 3.63 3.97
C PHE A 61 11.82 3.20 3.86
N ARG A 62 12.26 2.43 4.85
CA ARG A 62 13.58 1.81 4.88
C ARG A 62 13.47 0.35 5.27
N GLN A 63 14.16 -0.53 4.56
CA GLN A 63 14.35 -1.94 4.92
C GLN A 63 15.83 -2.30 4.83
N GLY A 64 16.46 -2.48 5.99
CA GLY A 64 17.91 -2.64 6.06
C GLY A 64 18.64 -1.42 5.50
N LYS A 65 19.28 -1.58 4.33
CA LYS A 65 20.01 -0.53 3.61
C LYS A 65 19.23 0.09 2.44
N VAL A 66 18.06 -0.45 2.11
CA VAL A 66 17.26 0.04 0.99
C VAL A 66 16.29 1.08 1.51
N GLU A 67 16.31 2.26 0.90
CA GLU A 67 15.34 3.33 1.10
C GLU A 67 14.48 3.47 -0.14
N PHE A 68 13.18 3.62 0.03
CA PHE A 68 12.23 3.74 -1.06
C PHE A 68 11.04 4.59 -0.64
N SER A 69 10.25 5.03 -1.60
CA SER A 69 9.07 5.86 -1.36
C SER A 69 7.87 5.26 -2.04
N LEU A 70 6.72 5.32 -1.38
CA LEU A 70 5.45 4.90 -1.94
C LEU A 70 4.49 6.08 -1.94
N ARG A 71 3.75 6.22 -3.03
CA ARG A 71 2.68 7.18 -3.19
C ARG A 71 1.35 6.46 -2.99
N HIS A 72 0.50 7.04 -2.16
CA HIS A 72 -0.84 6.52 -1.90
C HIS A 72 -1.60 6.31 -3.21
N GLY A 73 -2.13 5.11 -3.40
CA GLY A 73 -2.91 4.72 -4.56
C GLY A 73 -2.10 4.42 -5.82
N ALA A 74 -0.77 4.61 -5.84
CA ALA A 74 0.03 4.33 -7.02
C ALA A 74 0.25 2.82 -7.24
N GLU A 75 0.52 2.45 -8.49
CA GLU A 75 0.93 1.10 -8.87
C GLU A 75 2.44 1.04 -9.04
N TYR A 76 3.00 -0.11 -8.67
CA TYR A 76 4.43 -0.37 -8.68
C TYR A 76 4.72 -1.71 -9.32
N LEU A 77 5.77 -1.72 -10.13
CA LEU A 77 6.38 -2.93 -10.66
C LEU A 77 7.60 -3.28 -9.82
N ILE A 78 7.72 -4.58 -9.52
CA ILE A 78 8.87 -5.16 -8.82
C ILE A 78 9.32 -6.44 -9.53
N THR A 79 10.61 -6.74 -9.48
CA THR A 79 11.18 -7.94 -10.09
C THR A 79 11.48 -8.97 -9.03
N HIS A 80 10.73 -10.08 -9.03
CA HIS A 80 10.98 -11.22 -8.17
C HIS A 80 11.89 -12.22 -8.89
N ALA A 81 12.91 -12.75 -8.19
CA ALA A 81 13.93 -13.63 -8.77
C ALA A 81 13.37 -14.86 -9.50
N THR A 82 12.38 -15.53 -8.92
CA THR A 82 11.73 -16.72 -9.50
C THR A 82 10.45 -16.41 -10.29
N LEU A 83 9.61 -15.50 -9.80
CA LEU A 83 8.27 -15.24 -10.36
C LEU A 83 8.26 -14.19 -11.47
N GLY A 84 9.39 -13.52 -11.74
CA GLY A 84 9.47 -12.45 -12.72
C GLY A 84 8.84 -11.15 -12.23
N PHE A 85 8.33 -10.35 -13.16
CA PHE A 85 7.71 -9.06 -12.84
C PHE A 85 6.36 -9.24 -12.14
N ARG A 86 6.13 -8.45 -11.10
CA ARG A 86 4.86 -8.39 -10.38
C ARG A 86 4.44 -6.94 -10.25
N ILE A 87 3.14 -6.69 -10.41
CA ILE A 87 2.54 -5.37 -10.23
C ILE A 87 1.73 -5.40 -8.94
N PHE A 88 1.84 -4.35 -8.14
CA PHE A 88 0.97 -4.16 -6.99
C PHE A 88 0.55 -2.71 -6.88
N ARG A 89 -0.63 -2.48 -6.31
CA ARG A 89 -1.08 -1.16 -5.89
C ARG A 89 -0.75 -0.97 -4.41
N CYS A 90 -0.44 0.27 -4.03
CA CYS A 90 -0.18 0.64 -2.65
C CYS A 90 -1.31 1.52 -2.09
N LEU A 91 -1.72 1.30 -0.85
CA LEU A 91 -2.45 2.25 -0.02
C LEU A 91 -1.62 2.59 1.21
N LEU A 92 -1.69 3.86 1.62
CA LEU A 92 -1.05 4.34 2.84
C LEU A 92 -2.11 4.61 3.90
N ASP A 93 -1.95 4.01 5.07
CA ASP A 93 -2.74 4.32 6.27
C ASP A 93 -1.77 4.76 7.37
N LYS A 94 -1.62 6.08 7.55
CA LYS A 94 -0.59 6.69 8.40
C LYS A 94 0.82 6.23 8.00
N ASP A 95 1.52 5.52 8.89
CA ASP A 95 2.86 4.95 8.69
C ASP A 95 2.84 3.51 8.17
N LEU A 96 1.66 2.96 7.87
CA LEU A 96 1.51 1.61 7.34
C LEU A 96 1.32 1.64 5.82
N ALA A 97 2.12 0.84 5.11
CA ALA A 97 1.91 0.53 3.70
C ALA A 97 1.13 -0.78 3.56
N LEU A 98 -0.02 -0.70 2.89
CA LEU A 98 -0.82 -1.81 2.43
C LEU A 98 -0.57 -2.02 0.94
N VAL A 99 -0.49 -3.26 0.51
CA VAL A 99 -0.29 -3.63 -0.88
C VAL A 99 -1.29 -4.67 -1.31
N ALA A 100 -1.75 -4.54 -2.55
CA ALA A 100 -2.56 -5.54 -3.23
C ALA A 100 -1.90 -5.85 -4.56
N PHE A 101 -1.54 -7.11 -4.80
CA PHE A 101 -1.03 -7.52 -6.09
C PHE A 101 -2.14 -7.45 -7.13
N ILE A 102 -1.75 -7.18 -8.37
CA ILE A 102 -2.64 -7.21 -9.53
C ILE A 102 -2.24 -8.40 -10.37
N ASP A 103 -3.19 -9.29 -10.64
CA ASP A 103 -2.98 -10.38 -11.58
C ASP A 103 -2.81 -9.80 -12.98
N SER A 104 -1.65 -10.05 -13.60
CA SER A 104 -1.31 -9.43 -14.88
C SER A 104 -2.15 -9.92 -16.05
N ARG A 105 -2.89 -11.03 -15.92
CA ARG A 105 -3.70 -11.61 -16.99
C ARG A 105 -5.15 -11.15 -16.93
N SER A 106 -5.70 -11.05 -15.72
CA SER A 106 -7.10 -10.69 -15.49
C SER A 106 -7.29 -9.25 -15.05
N GLY A 107 -6.22 -8.56 -14.64
CA GLY A 107 -6.29 -7.26 -14.00
C GLY A 107 -6.90 -7.31 -12.59
N MET A 108 -7.18 -8.51 -12.07
CA MET A 108 -7.85 -8.66 -10.78
C MET A 108 -6.92 -8.27 -9.63
N ARG A 109 -7.44 -7.43 -8.74
CA ARG A 109 -6.76 -7.07 -7.49
C ARG A 109 -6.93 -8.19 -6.46
N PHE A 110 -5.83 -8.63 -5.87
CA PHE A 110 -5.82 -9.52 -4.70
C PHE A 110 -6.10 -8.75 -3.39
N PRO A 111 -6.41 -9.43 -2.26
CA PRO A 111 -6.64 -8.76 -0.99
C PRO A 111 -5.49 -7.84 -0.54
N TRP A 112 -5.83 -6.80 0.21
CA TRP A 112 -4.87 -5.89 0.82
C TRP A 112 -4.13 -6.58 1.96
N ILE A 113 -2.80 -6.54 1.90
CA ILE A 113 -1.92 -7.07 2.93
C ILE A 113 -0.89 -6.03 3.34
N THR A 114 -0.39 -6.14 4.56
CA THR A 114 0.71 -5.27 5.02
C THR A 114 2.00 -5.59 4.26
N MET A 115 2.72 -4.55 3.85
CA MET A 115 3.98 -4.71 3.12
C MET A 115 5.16 -5.17 4.00
N ASN A 116 5.02 -5.15 5.33
CA ASN A 116 6.09 -5.52 6.26
C ASN A 116 6.70 -6.89 5.90
N GLN A 117 8.00 -6.90 5.59
CA GLN A 117 8.78 -8.09 5.18
C GLN A 117 8.21 -8.87 3.99
N LEU A 118 7.31 -8.28 3.21
CA LEU A 118 6.74 -8.93 2.03
C LEU A 118 7.73 -9.05 0.87
N PHE A 119 8.67 -8.10 0.80
CA PHE A 119 9.69 -8.03 -0.25
C PHE A 119 11.08 -8.12 0.36
N SER A 120 11.99 -8.79 -0.34
CA SER A 120 13.41 -8.75 -0.05
C SER A 120 14.02 -7.39 -0.40
N SER A 121 15.19 -7.07 0.16
CA SER A 121 15.93 -5.86 -0.22
C SER A 121 16.29 -5.83 -1.70
N ASP A 122 16.61 -6.99 -2.30
CA ASP A 122 16.94 -7.08 -3.72
C ASP A 122 15.71 -6.77 -4.59
N GLU A 123 14.54 -7.27 -4.23
CA GLU A 123 13.29 -6.92 -4.92
C GLU A 123 13.00 -5.43 -4.81
N LEU A 124 13.09 -4.85 -3.60
CA LEU A 124 12.83 -3.42 -3.36
C LEU A 124 13.79 -2.51 -4.14
N SER A 125 15.01 -2.97 -4.43
CA SER A 125 15.94 -2.22 -5.27
C SER A 125 15.48 -2.06 -6.73
N THR A 126 14.53 -2.90 -7.17
CA THR A 126 13.96 -2.88 -8.52
C THR A 126 12.63 -2.12 -8.60
N LEU A 127 12.14 -1.60 -7.48
CA LEU A 127 10.84 -0.97 -7.36
C LEU A 127 10.72 0.23 -8.31
N LYS A 128 9.65 0.25 -9.12
CA LYS A 128 9.36 1.34 -10.06
C LYS A 128 7.88 1.69 -10.06
N GLU A 129 7.55 2.95 -9.85
CA GLU A 129 6.18 3.46 -10.06
C GLU A 129 5.81 3.33 -11.55
N VAL A 130 4.63 2.81 -11.85
CA VAL A 130 4.13 2.64 -13.21
C VAL A 130 2.79 3.36 -13.40
N PRO A 131 2.50 3.86 -14.62
CA PRO A 131 1.16 4.36 -14.92
C PRO A 131 0.08 3.32 -14.58
N ARG A 132 -1.02 3.76 -13.97
CA ARG A 132 -2.12 2.86 -13.61
C ARG A 132 -2.70 2.18 -14.85
N GLY A 133 -3.02 0.90 -14.72
CA GLY A 133 -3.71 0.14 -15.78
C GLY A 133 -2.79 -0.36 -16.89
N ILE A 134 -1.48 -0.48 -16.65
CA ILE A 134 -0.56 -1.24 -17.53
C ILE A 134 -0.69 -2.75 -17.22
N ALA A 135 -1.91 -3.26 -17.34
CA ALA A 135 -2.11 -4.67 -17.61
C ALA A 135 -2.15 -4.78 -19.14
N ASP A 136 -1.04 -5.23 -19.74
CA ASP A 136 -0.94 -5.51 -21.18
C ASP A 136 -1.96 -6.58 -21.62
#